data_AF-A0A7V1MJF3-F1
#
_entry.id   AF-A0A7V1MJF3-F1
#
_cell.length_a   1.000
_cell.length_b   1.000
_cell.length_c   1.000
_cell.angle_alpha   90.00
_cell.angle_beta   90.00
_cell.angle_gamma   90.00
#
_symmetry.space_group_name_H-M   'P 1'
#
loop_
_entity.id
_entity.type
_entity.pdbx_description
1 polymer ?
#
loop_
_entity_poly.entity_id
_entity_poly.type
_entity_poly.pdbx_seq_one_letter_code
_entity_poly.pdbx_strand_id
1 'polypeptide(L)' 'MELKKNIEAAKNILGSLQIPVVFEDTGGNYGRTIIFNNITEELSIRTLNMAINKGENN' A
#
# COMPACT_ATOMS: atom_id res chain seq x y z
N MET A 1 -9.41 -2.29 -12.02
CA MET A 1 -9.27 -1.09 -12.88
C MET A 1 -9.10 0.18 -12.04
N GLU A 2 -9.78 0.32 -10.90
CA GLU A 2 -9.71 1.52 -10.04
C GLU A 2 -8.37 1.70 -9.30
N LEU A 3 -7.77 0.64 -8.75
CA LEU A 3 -6.49 0.74 -8.04
C LEU A 3 -5.37 1.37 -8.89
N LYS A 4 -5.30 1.02 -10.18
CA LYS A 4 -4.33 1.59 -11.12
C LYS A 4 -4.52 3.10 -11.30
N LYS A 5 -5.77 3.57 -11.36
CA LYS A 5 -6.08 5.01 -11.45
C LYS A 5 -5.65 5.78 -10.22
N ASN A 6 -5.81 5.20 -9.03
CA ASN A 6 -5.38 5.84 -7.78
C ASN A 6 -3.86 6.00 -7.72
N ILE A 7 -3.13 4.96 -8.16
CA ILE A 7 -1.65 5.00 -8.25
C ILE A 7 -1.20 6.10 -9.22
N GLU A 8 -1.81 6.17 -10.40
CA GLU A 8 -1.50 7.20 -11.41
C GLU A 8 -1.83 8.62 -10.91
N ALA A 9 -2.98 8.81 -10.28
CA ALA A 9 -3.37 10.11 -9.73
C ALA A 9 -2.39 10.60 -8.65
N ALA A 10 -1.97 9.71 -7.74
CA ALA A 10 -0.98 10.03 -6.72
C ALA A 10 0.38 10.41 -7.34
N LYS A 11 0.85 9.64 -8.33
CA LYS A 11 2.10 9.93 -9.05
C LYS A 11 2.07 11.26 -9.78
N ASN A 12 0.96 11.60 -10.43
CA ASN A 12 0.80 12.87 -11.13
C ASN A 12 0.89 14.06 -10.18
N ILE A 13 0.25 13.97 -9.00
CA ILE A 13 0.32 15.02 -7.97
C ILE A 13 1.75 15.16 -7.45
N LEU A 14 2.41 14.06 -7.07
CA LEU A 14 3.79 14.08 -6.60
C LEU A 14 4.74 14.68 -7.64
N GLY A 15 4.56 14.31 -8.92
CA GLY A 15 5.30 14.89 -10.03
C GLY A 15 5.10 16.39 -10.18
N SER A 16 3.86 16.87 -10.05
CA SER A 16 3.54 18.31 -10.10
C SER A 16 4.17 19.11 -8.95
N LEU A 17 4.40 18.48 -7.81
CA LEU A 17 5.07 19.05 -6.64
C LEU A 17 6.59 18.83 -6.64
N GLN A 18 7.15 18.21 -7.69
CA GLN A 18 8.56 17.84 -7.79
C GLN A 18 9.04 16.93 -6.65
N ILE A 19 8.15 16.10 -6.09
CA ILE A 19 8.47 15.13 -5.03
C ILE A 19 8.82 13.79 -5.70
N PRO A 20 10.09 13.32 -5.62
CA PRO A 20 10.48 12.07 -6.24
C PRO A 20 9.94 10.85 -5.49
N VAL A 21 9.43 9.87 -6.21
CA VAL A 21 9.10 8.55 -5.66
C VAL A 21 10.37 7.71 -5.64
N VAL A 22 10.93 7.47 -4.45
CA VAL A 22 12.16 6.67 -4.28
C VAL A 22 11.90 5.17 -4.15
N PHE A 23 10.66 4.78 -3.83
CA PHE A 23 10.23 3.39 -3.68
C PHE A 23 8.72 3.26 -3.91
N GLU A 24 8.28 2.15 -4.50
CA GLU A 24 6.87 1.86 -4.78
C GLU A 24 6.54 0.38 -4.49
N ASP A 25 5.63 0.14 -3.54
CA ASP A 25 4.97 -1.16 -3.30
C ASP A 25 3.44 -0.97 -3.36
N THR A 26 2.90 -0.89 -4.58
CA THR A 26 1.48 -0.63 -4.83
C THR A 26 0.82 -1.78 -5.61
N GLY A 27 -0.50 -1.93 -5.45
CA GLY A 27 -1.26 -3.01 -6.05
C GLY A 27 -1.33 -4.28 -5.19
N GLY A 28 -1.53 -5.43 -5.83
CA GLY A 28 -1.88 -6.69 -5.15
C GLY A 28 -3.38 -6.79 -4.83
N ASN A 29 -3.74 -7.87 -4.13
CA ASN A 29 -5.12 -8.27 -3.85
C ASN A 29 -5.41 -8.39 -2.35
N TYR A 30 -4.53 -7.88 -1.49
CA TYR A 30 -4.69 -7.88 -0.05
C TYR A 30 -4.41 -6.49 0.53
N GLY A 31 -5.10 -6.17 1.63
CA GLY A 31 -4.93 -4.90 2.33
C GLY A 31 -3.59 -4.84 3.07
N ARG A 32 -2.96 -3.65 3.05
CA ARG A 32 -1.80 -3.30 3.88
C ARG A 32 -2.18 -2.13 4.80
N THR A 33 -1.72 -2.14 6.03
CA THR A 33 -1.81 -1.02 6.96
C THR A 33 -0.45 -0.35 7.07
N ILE A 34 -0.41 0.96 6.88
CA ILE A 34 0.79 1.78 7.04
C ILE A 34 0.65 2.62 8.31
N ILE A 35 1.70 2.64 9.13
CA ILE A 35 1.82 3.54 10.29
C ILE A 35 3.11 4.35 10.07
N PHE A 36 2.96 5.66 9.95
CA PHE A 36 4.08 6.58 9.81
C PHE A 36 4.17 7.47 11.05
N ASN A 37 5.32 7.43 11.73
CA ASN A 37 5.61 8.31 12.86
C ASN A 37 6.32 9.56 12.35
N ASN A 38 5.67 10.73 12.45
CA ASN A 38 6.22 11.99 11.96
C ASN A 38 7.31 12.61 12.86
N ILE A 39 7.57 12.04 14.04
CA ILE A 39 8.65 12.46 14.94
C ILE A 39 9.90 11.60 14.73
N THR A 40 9.75 10.29 14.59
CA THR A 40 10.87 9.34 14.44
C THR A 40 11.18 9.00 12.98
N GLU A 41 10.34 9.45 12.04
CA GLU A 41 10.40 9.10 10.61
C GLU A 41 10.22 7.59 10.33
N GLU A 42 9.78 6.83 11.33
CA GLU A 42 9.59 5.38 11.21
C GLU A 42 8.34 5.06 10.39
N LEU A 43 8.53 4.17 9.40
CA LEU A 43 7.47 3.62 8.56
C LEU A 43 7.28 2.14 8.86
N SER A 44 6.14 1.77 9.42
CA SER A 44 5.74 0.39 9.63
C SER A 44 4.67 -0.02 8.63
N ILE A 45 4.90 -1.14 7.94
CA ILE A 45 3.96 -1.71 6.97
C ILE A 45 3.52 -3.08 7.49
N ARG A 46 2.21 -3.31 7.62
CA ARG A 46 1.63 -4.60 8.04
C ARG A 46 0.70 -5.12 6.96
N THR A 47 0.94 -6.33 6.49
CA THR A 47 0.05 -7.03 5.55
C THR A 47 -1.01 -7.79 6.32
N LEU A 48 -2.28 -7.67 5.92
CA LEU A 48 -3.33 -8.57 6.41
C LEU A 48 -3.10 -9.97 5.84
N ASN A 49 -2.61 -10.89 6.67
CA ASN A 49 -2.60 -12.31 6.34
C ASN A 49 -4.03 -12.84 6.42
N MET A 50 -4.70 -13.01 5.28
CA MET A 50 -5.91 -13.81 5.22
C MET A 50 -5.52 -15.26 5.43
N ALA A 51 -5.70 -15.78 6.65
CA ALA A 51 -5.76 -17.22 6.86
C ALA A 51 -6.95 -17.75 6.06
N ILE A 52 -6.68 -18.39 4.92
CA ILE A 52 -7.70 -19.21 4.26
C ILE A 52 -7.94 -20.41 5.16
N ASN A 53 -9.00 -20.37 5.99
CA ASN A 53 -9.56 -21.59 6.55
C ASN A 53 -10.09 -22.41 5.36
N LYS A 54 -9.24 -23.29 4.81
CA LYS A 54 -9.75 -24.45 4.08
C LYS A 54 -10.59 -25.22 5.08
N GLY A 55 -11.91 -25.12 4.96
CA GLY A 55 -12.81 -26.00 5.68
C GLY A 55 -12.34 -27.44 5.46
N GLU A 56 -11.93 -28.09 6.54
CA GLU A 56 -11.86 -29.53 6.61
C GLU A 56 -13.28 -30.03 6.37
N ASN A 57 -13.51 -30.64 5.19
CA ASN A 57 -14.69 -31.43 4.95
C ASN A 57 -14.63 -32.62 5.92
N ASN A 58 -15.48 -32.61 6.94
CA ASN A 58 -15.90 -33.82 7.64
C ASN A 58 -17.14 -34.38 6.95
#